data_AF-A0A933A922-F1
#
_entry.id   AF-A0A933A922-F1
#
_cell.length_a   1.000
_cell.length_b   1.000
_cell.length_c   1.000
_cell.angle_alpha   90.00
_cell.angle_beta   90.00
_cell.angle_gamma   90.00
#
_symmetry.space_group_name_H-M   'P 1'
#
loop_
_entity.id
_entity.type
_entity.pdbx_description
1 polymer ?
#
loop_
_entity_poly.entity_id
_entity_poly.type
_entity_poly.pdbx_seq_one_letter_code
_entity_poly.pdbx_strand_id
1 'polypeptide(L)'
;GERTAPSNFYNFSDKQYYLGQYIFISRQIDGVIRELLAKSAAEPIIIVQSDHGARWLPGWEKILNAYHLPGNGKELLYKSMSPVNTFRLIFNHYFNTDYGLLGDTEKSNSQAGHDE
;
A
#
# COMPACT_ATOMS: atom_id res chain seq x y z
N GLY A 1 -11.85 15.83 1.99
CA GLY A 1 -12.84 14.94 1.39
C GLY A 1 -13.86 14.62 2.44
N GLU A 2 -15.11 14.79 2.09
CA GLU A 2 -16.23 14.28 2.88
C GLU A 2 -16.53 12.84 2.47
N ARG A 3 -17.38 12.16 3.23
CA ARG A 3 -17.83 10.81 2.90
C ARG A 3 -18.67 10.87 1.62
N THR A 4 -18.23 10.18 0.59
CA THR A 4 -19.02 9.99 -0.63
C THR A 4 -20.23 9.09 -0.34
N ALA A 5 -21.41 9.41 -0.87
CA ALA A 5 -22.59 8.55 -0.73
C ALA A 5 -22.36 7.18 -1.43
N PRO A 6 -22.89 6.06 -0.90
CA PRO A 6 -22.68 4.73 -1.50
C PRO A 6 -23.07 4.64 -2.98
N SER A 7 -24.09 5.38 -3.41
CA SER A 7 -24.51 5.48 -4.82
C SER A 7 -23.41 5.99 -5.76
N ASN A 8 -22.41 6.69 -5.23
CA ASN A 8 -21.33 7.31 -5.97
C ASN A 8 -19.98 6.60 -5.77
N PHE A 9 -19.93 5.47 -5.06
CA PHE A 9 -18.67 4.74 -4.81
C PHE A 9 -17.98 4.31 -6.10
N TYR A 10 -18.76 3.91 -7.11
CA TYR A 10 -18.28 3.44 -8.40
C TYR A 10 -18.48 4.46 -9.52
N ASN A 11 -18.81 5.71 -9.18
CA ASN A 11 -18.91 6.78 -10.19
C ASN A 11 -17.50 7.28 -10.53
N PHE A 12 -16.85 6.57 -11.44
CA PHE A 12 -15.50 6.90 -11.92
C PHE A 12 -15.51 7.97 -13.02
N SER A 13 -16.68 8.30 -13.57
CA SER A 13 -16.84 9.36 -14.57
C SER A 13 -16.62 10.73 -13.96
N ASP A 14 -17.15 10.97 -12.76
CA ASP A 14 -16.89 12.19 -12.00
C ASP A 14 -15.75 11.98 -11.01
N LYS A 15 -14.58 12.53 -11.38
CA LYS A 15 -13.33 12.42 -10.61
C LYS A 15 -13.44 13.01 -9.20
N GLN A 16 -14.40 13.90 -8.92
CA GLN A 16 -14.59 14.47 -7.59
C GLN A 16 -14.97 13.40 -6.56
N TYR A 17 -15.71 12.36 -6.95
CA TYR A 17 -16.08 11.30 -6.03
C TYR A 17 -14.89 10.47 -5.58
N TYR A 18 -13.99 10.12 -6.51
CA TYR A 18 -12.76 9.43 -6.15
C TYR A 18 -11.83 10.33 -5.33
N LEU A 19 -11.64 11.59 -5.74
CA LEU A 19 -10.81 12.54 -5.00
C LEU A 19 -11.33 12.75 -3.56
N GLY A 20 -12.65 12.85 -3.38
CA GLY A 20 -13.30 12.94 -2.09
C GLY A 20 -12.99 11.73 -1.20
N GLN A 21 -13.20 10.52 -1.73
CA GLN A 21 -12.87 9.26 -1.05
C GLN A 21 -11.38 9.19 -0.69
N TYR A 22 -10.49 9.52 -1.63
CA TYR A 22 -9.04 9.52 -1.42
C TYR A 22 -8.64 10.46 -0.27
N ILE A 23 -9.08 11.72 -0.28
CA ILE A 23 -8.75 12.66 0.81
C ILE A 23 -9.33 12.18 2.14
N PHE A 24 -10.55 11.63 2.14
CA PHE A 24 -11.18 11.11 3.36
C PHE A 24 -10.37 9.96 3.95
N ILE A 25 -10.07 8.93 3.17
CA ILE A 25 -9.35 7.74 3.67
C ILE A 25 -7.92 8.09 4.08
N SER A 26 -7.22 8.97 3.35
CA SER A 26 -5.88 9.44 3.75
C SER A 26 -5.89 10.11 5.13
N ARG A 27 -6.91 10.92 5.43
CA ARG A 27 -7.08 11.55 6.76
C ARG A 27 -7.37 10.52 7.86
N GLN A 28 -8.20 9.52 7.58
CA GLN A 28 -8.50 8.47 8.57
C GLN A 28 -7.24 7.63 8.86
N ILE A 29 -6.49 7.25 7.82
CA ILE A 29 -5.23 6.51 7.96
C ILE A 29 -4.20 7.33 8.77
N ASP A 30 -4.01 8.61 8.46
CA ASP A 30 -3.11 9.49 9.22
C ASP A 30 -3.51 9.57 10.71
N GLY A 31 -4.81 9.67 11.01
CA GLY A 31 -5.33 9.63 12.38
C GLY A 31 -4.99 8.33 13.11
N VAL A 32 -5.23 7.18 12.47
CA VAL A 32 -4.90 5.86 13.06
C VAL A 32 -3.40 5.72 13.29
N ILE A 33 -2.56 6.12 12.32
CA ILE A 33 -1.10 6.06 12.45
C ILE A 33 -0.62 6.92 13.63
N ARG A 34 -1.12 8.17 13.76
CA ARG A 34 -0.76 9.04 14.88
C ARG A 34 -1.12 8.43 16.22
N GLU A 35 -2.30 7.83 16.34
CA GLU A 35 -2.75 7.18 17.57
C GLU A 35 -1.88 5.95 17.90
N LEU A 36 -1.55 5.12 16.91
CA LEU A 36 -0.65 3.98 17.09
C LEU A 36 0.74 4.42 17.56
N LEU A 37 1.31 5.45 16.93
CA LEU A 37 2.63 5.98 17.31
C LEU A 37 2.62 6.63 18.70
N ALA A 38 1.52 7.28 19.09
CA ALA A 38 1.44 7.97 20.37
C ALA A 38 1.16 7.04 21.56
N LYS A 39 0.46 5.92 21.34
CA LYS A 39 -0.08 5.07 22.41
C LYS A 39 0.49 3.65 22.46
N SER A 40 1.26 3.23 21.46
CA SER A 40 1.88 1.90 21.48
C SER A 40 2.94 1.82 22.58
N ALA A 41 2.88 0.75 23.37
CA ALA A 41 3.85 0.50 24.46
C ALA A 41 5.25 0.14 23.93
N ALA A 42 5.34 -0.35 22.69
CA ALA A 42 6.57 -0.64 21.97
C ALA A 42 6.59 0.12 20.64
N GLU A 43 7.78 0.40 20.09
CA GLU A 43 7.90 1.02 18.76
C GLU A 43 7.24 0.12 17.70
N PRO A 44 6.16 0.55 17.03
CA PRO A 44 5.35 -0.35 16.23
C PRO A 44 5.94 -0.58 14.84
N ILE A 45 5.75 -1.77 14.28
CA ILE A 45 5.88 -2.02 12.83
C ILE A 45 4.54 -1.67 12.19
N ILE A 46 4.51 -0.69 11.29
CA ILE A 46 3.29 -0.28 10.58
C ILE A 46 3.49 -0.48 9.08
N ILE A 47 2.57 -1.22 8.46
CA ILE A 47 2.51 -1.45 7.02
C ILE A 47 1.18 -0.88 6.52
N VAL A 48 1.23 0.02 5.54
CA VAL A 48 0.05 0.53 4.85
C VAL A 48 0.15 0.12 3.39
N GLN A 49 -0.72 -0.79 2.99
CA GLN A 49 -0.69 -1.39 1.66
C GLN A 49 -2.08 -1.37 1.03
N SER A 50 -2.18 -0.92 -0.22
CA SER A 50 -3.38 -1.08 -1.03
C SER A 50 -3.39 -2.46 -1.67
N ASP A 51 -4.56 -3.07 -1.86
CA ASP A 51 -4.69 -4.31 -2.63
C ASP A 51 -4.57 -4.06 -4.14
N HIS A 52 -5.01 -2.88 -4.58
CA HIS A 52 -4.83 -2.38 -5.94
C HIS A 52 -4.78 -0.85 -6.00
N GLY A 53 -4.36 -0.31 -7.15
CA GLY A 53 -4.50 1.09 -7.55
C GLY A 53 -5.87 1.39 -8.17
N ALA A 54 -6.01 2.54 -8.83
CA ALA A 54 -7.26 2.94 -9.47
C ALA A 54 -7.55 2.09 -10.72
N ARG A 55 -8.54 1.21 -10.67
CA ARG A 55 -8.84 0.21 -11.73
C ARG A 55 -9.17 0.80 -13.11
N TRP A 56 -9.55 2.07 -13.19
CA TRP A 56 -9.84 2.76 -14.45
C TRP A 56 -8.61 3.50 -15.04
N LEU A 57 -7.45 3.43 -14.37
CA LEU A 57 -6.20 3.99 -14.88
C LEU A 57 -5.25 2.87 -15.33
N PRO A 58 -4.47 3.10 -16.40
CA PRO A 58 -3.31 2.26 -16.69
C PRO A 58 -2.39 2.21 -15.47
N GLY A 59 -1.86 1.03 -15.15
CA GLY A 59 -1.00 0.87 -13.98
C GLY A 59 -1.73 0.63 -12.67
N TRP A 60 -2.96 0.11 -12.68
CA TRP A 60 -3.73 -0.23 -11.48
C TRP A 60 -3.04 -1.28 -10.59
N GLU A 61 -2.06 -2.00 -11.11
CA GLU A 61 -1.17 -2.87 -10.34
C GLU A 61 -0.18 -2.09 -9.44
N LYS A 62 -0.02 -0.78 -9.65
CA LYS A 62 0.78 0.10 -8.79
C LYS A 62 -0.04 0.48 -7.56
N ILE A 63 0.39 -0.04 -6.42
CA ILE A 63 -0.30 0.12 -5.14
C ILE A 63 0.42 1.13 -4.24
N LEU A 64 -0.33 1.75 -3.32
CA LEU A 64 0.29 2.35 -2.14
C LEU A 64 0.99 1.24 -1.34
N ASN A 65 2.26 1.45 -1.02
CA ASN A 65 3.04 0.56 -0.20
C ASN A 65 4.00 1.38 0.67
N ALA A 66 3.64 1.55 1.94
CA ALA A 66 4.34 2.42 2.87
C ALA A 66 4.62 1.72 4.20
N TYR A 67 5.74 2.08 4.82
CA TYR A 67 6.26 1.40 5.98
C TYR A 67 6.73 2.38 7.05
N HIS A 68 6.48 2.04 8.31
CA HIS A 68 7.19 2.57 9.47
C HIS A 68 7.83 1.36 10.18
N LEU A 69 9.16 1.35 10.22
CA LEU A 69 9.97 0.22 10.67
C LEU A 69 10.90 0.68 11.80
N PRO A 70 10.83 0.09 13.01
CA PRO A 70 11.69 0.43 14.16
C PRO A 70 13.19 0.24 13.90
N GLY A 71 14.03 1.00 14.59
CA GLY A 71 15.49 0.83 14.55
C GLY A 71 16.08 0.98 13.14
N ASN A 72 16.83 -0.04 12.68
CA ASN A 72 17.47 -0.03 11.37
C ASN A 72 16.64 -0.71 10.26
N GLY A 73 15.36 -1.03 10.48
CA GLY A 73 14.54 -1.74 9.49
C GLY A 73 14.37 -1.01 8.15
N LYS A 74 14.61 0.31 8.08
CA LYS A 74 14.66 1.04 6.81
C LYS A 74 15.73 0.49 5.85
N GLU A 75 16.80 -0.12 6.37
CA GLU A 75 17.85 -0.76 5.57
C GLU A 75 17.35 -1.98 4.78
N LEU A 76 16.20 -2.55 5.16
CA LEU A 76 15.54 -3.62 4.43
C LEU A 76 14.90 -3.14 3.12
N LEU A 77 14.61 -1.83 2.99
CA LEU A 77 13.81 -1.29 1.91
C LEU A 77 14.69 -0.84 0.74
N TYR A 78 14.30 -1.23 -0.47
CA TYR A 78 14.97 -0.84 -1.71
C TYR A 78 13.95 -0.48 -2.80
N LYS A 79 14.38 0.32 -3.78
CA LYS A 79 13.48 1.00 -4.72
C LYS A 79 12.63 0.07 -5.57
N SER A 80 13.18 -1.08 -5.98
CA SER A 80 12.50 -2.08 -6.82
C SER A 80 11.81 -3.18 -6.02
N MET A 81 11.69 -3.02 -4.70
CA MET A 81 11.14 -4.05 -3.83
C MET A 81 9.69 -4.38 -4.20
N SER A 82 9.44 -5.65 -4.47
CA SER A 82 8.09 -6.16 -4.63
C SER A 82 7.42 -6.38 -3.26
N PRO A 83 6.13 -6.02 -3.08
CA PRO A 83 5.37 -6.31 -1.86
C PRO A 83 5.35 -7.81 -1.49
N VAL A 84 5.68 -8.71 -2.42
CA VAL A 84 5.78 -10.15 -2.16
C VAL A 84 6.80 -10.51 -1.06
N ASN A 85 7.83 -9.67 -0.89
CA ASN A 85 8.89 -9.85 0.09
C ASN A 85 8.67 -9.08 1.40
N THR A 86 7.61 -8.27 1.52
CA THR A 86 7.33 -7.43 2.70
C THR A 86 7.36 -8.22 4.01
N PHE A 87 6.55 -9.26 4.12
CA PHE A 87 6.50 -10.06 5.35
C PHE A 87 7.76 -10.89 5.56
N ARG A 88 8.42 -11.35 4.49
CA ARG A 88 9.66 -12.13 4.58
C ARG A 88 10.78 -11.31 5.20
N LEU A 89 11.00 -10.10 4.70
CA LEU A 89 12.02 -9.20 5.23
C LEU A 89 11.73 -8.78 6.66
N ILE A 90 10.49 -8.41 6.97
CA ILE A 90 10.09 -8.00 8.32
C ILE A 90 10.21 -9.17 9.30
N PHE A 91 9.77 -10.37 8.93
CA PHE A 91 9.84 -11.53 9.81
C PHE A 91 11.27 -11.97 10.06
N ASN A 92 12.11 -12.01 9.02
CA ASN A 92 13.51 -12.37 9.19
C ASN A 92 14.26 -11.36 10.06
N HIS A 93 13.98 -10.07 9.91
CA HIS A 93 14.66 -9.02 10.66
C HIS A 93 14.20 -8.88 12.12
N TYR A 94 12.89 -8.87 12.38
CA TYR A 94 12.34 -8.56 13.70
C TYR A 94 11.97 -9.79 14.54
N PHE A 95 11.79 -10.95 13.90
CA PHE A 95 11.24 -12.14 14.56
C PHE A 95 12.15 -13.38 14.42
N ASN A 96 13.38 -13.19 13.94
CA ASN A 96 14.41 -14.22 13.82
C ASN A 96 13.94 -15.46 13.04
N THR A 97 13.18 -15.23 11.98
CA THR A 97 12.76 -16.28 11.03
C THR A 97 13.76 -16.41 9.87
N ASP A 98 13.62 -17.47 9.08
CA ASP A 98 14.48 -17.75 7.92
C ASP A 98 13.64 -18.05 6.66
N TYR A 99 12.82 -17.08 6.25
CA TYR A 99 12.05 -17.19 5.02
C TYR A 99 12.92 -16.80 3.82
N GLY A 100 13.05 -17.70 2.84
CA GLY A 100 13.68 -17.39 1.57
C GLY A 100 12.96 -16.28 0.80
N LEU A 101 13.74 -15.35 0.23
CA LEU A 101 13.22 -14.26 -0.60
C LEU A 101 12.78 -14.78 -1.97
N LEU A 102 11.72 -14.17 -2.51
CA LEU A 102 11.25 -14.41 -3.87
C LEU A 102 11.82 -13.34 -4.81
N GLY A 103 11.88 -13.64 -6.10
CA GLY A 103 12.31 -12.66 -7.09
C GLY A 103 11.39 -11.44 -7.13
N ASP A 104 11.96 -10.25 -7.20
CA ASP A 104 11.19 -9.03 -7.45
C ASP A 104 10.73 -9.03 -8.90
N THR A 105 9.42 -9.14 -9.10
CA THR A 105 8.82 -9.03 -10.43
C THR A 105 8.30 -7.62 -10.62
N GLU A 106 8.93 -6.86 -11.52
CA GLU A 106 8.23 -5.76 -12.17
C GLU A 106 7.24 -6.39 -13.13
N LYS A 107 5.94 -6.25 -12.89
CA LYS A 107 4.96 -6.51 -13.95
C LYS A 107 5.11 -5.38 -14.98
N SER A 108 6.08 -5.51 -15.89
CA SER A 108 6.09 -4.73 -17.11
C SER A 108 4.93 -5.23 -17.97
N ASN A 109 3.97 -4.35 -18.27
CA ASN A 109 2.87 -4.67 -19.16
C ASN A 109 3.42 -4.87 -20.58
N SER A 110 3.81 -6.09 -20.94
CA SER A 110 3.93 -6.50 -22.33
C SER A 110 2.64 -7.20 -22.76
N GLN A 111 1.90 -6.52 -23.63
CA GLN A 111 0.86 -7.03 -24.53
C GLN A 111 -0.44 -7.61 -23.93
N ALA A 112 -1.50 -6.80 -23.99
CA ALA A 112 -2.79 -7.24 -24.54
C ALA A 112 -3.06 -6.28 -25.71
N GLY A 113 -2.89 -6.66 -26.97
CA GLY A 113 -3.67 -7.74 -27.57
C GLY A 113 -5.07 -7.21 -27.82
N HIS A 114 -5.19 -6.27 -28.77
CA HIS A 114 -6.46 -6.00 -29.43
C HIS A 114 -6.78 -7.24 -30.25
N ASP A 115 -7.74 -8.04 -29.81
CA ASP A 115 -8.46 -9.01 -30.62
C ASP A 115 -9.87 -9.13 -30.01
N GLU A 116 -10.77 -8.29 -30.50
CA GLU A 116 -12.17 -8.52 -30.95
C GLU A 116 -12.90 -7.18 -31.14
#